data_AF-A0A7V4IZY5-F1
#
_entry.id   AF-A0A7V4IZY5-F1
#
_cell.length_a   1.000
_cell.length_b   1.000
_cell.length_c   1.000
_cell.angle_alpha   90.00
_cell.angle_beta   90.00
_cell.angle_gamma   90.00
#
_symmetry.space_group_name_H-M   'P 1'
#
loop_
_entity.id
_entity.type
_entity.pdbx_description
1 polymer ?
#
loop_
_entity_poly.entity_id
_entity_poly.type
_entity_poly.pdbx_seq_one_letter_code
_entity_poly.pdbx_strand_id
1 'polypeptide(L)'
;MTYNLFILSQKLILFAFIIVTIPSTVFAHSWAIYSSTPITPPSGFWWLSVIFAVVFVTANFIVLRRFKVRGRVRALCDSLWLLFIFSLTFFLLGSFSSCSTSAPLPGLGPPFYAYWGWRWTSQSLGVFFIWNIIGLVILLLWLRHAKSVWKSLDKKQFRFIRLLNSGIYILFILPYFVSGATTHGWGGSYTTRGCDRNLRVLNSALIRYAKEHEWKFPAADSFETLLPQIEKYFGEEKPFRGQNPNRCPLENAFEYNDGTYTWNSKLSGKPIKDVLNYGADAPFIECKYHPHFWHQFNGGTFIGGINSEASQILYEYDSEFAEIINKIRYDLY
;
A
#
# COMPACT_ATOMS: atom_id res chain seq x y z
N MET A 1 -11.74 19.03 -38.84
CA MET A 1 -12.29 18.16 -37.77
C MET A 1 -11.21 17.53 -36.87
N THR A 2 -10.00 17.25 -37.39
CA THR A 2 -8.82 16.84 -36.59
C THR A 2 -8.34 17.88 -35.57
N TYR A 3 -8.57 19.18 -35.84
CA TYR A 3 -8.15 20.27 -34.97
C TYR A 3 -8.87 20.30 -33.59
N ASN A 4 -10.18 20.00 -33.56
CA ASN A 4 -10.95 19.99 -32.31
C ASN A 4 -10.58 18.82 -31.38
N LEU A 5 -10.15 17.70 -31.95
CA LEU A 5 -9.65 16.54 -31.21
C LEU A 5 -8.35 16.86 -30.48
N PHE A 6 -7.45 17.57 -31.15
CA PHE A 6 -6.19 18.00 -30.57
C PHE A 6 -6.42 18.96 -29.40
N ILE A 7 -7.27 19.97 -29.58
CA ILE A 7 -7.59 20.96 -28.53
C ILE A 7 -8.26 20.30 -27.31
N LEU A 8 -9.21 19.37 -27.52
CA LEU A 8 -9.85 18.67 -26.39
C LEU A 8 -8.85 17.81 -25.62
N SER A 9 -7.95 17.12 -26.32
CA SER A 9 -6.89 16.34 -25.68
C SER A 9 -5.89 17.21 -24.92
N GLN A 10 -5.52 18.39 -25.43
CA GLN A 10 -4.67 19.34 -24.74
C GLN A 10 -5.32 19.88 -23.46
N LYS A 11 -6.61 20.19 -23.49
CA LYS A 11 -7.34 20.64 -22.29
C LYS A 11 -7.44 19.54 -21.23
N LEU A 12 -7.66 18.29 -21.65
CA LEU A 12 -7.64 17.13 -20.76
C LEU A 12 -6.24 16.90 -20.15
N ILE A 13 -5.17 17.02 -20.94
CA ILE A 13 -3.79 16.89 -20.46
C ILE A 13 -3.42 18.02 -19.50
N LEU A 14 -3.86 19.26 -19.76
CA LEU A 14 -3.62 20.37 -18.86
C LEU A 14 -4.40 20.21 -17.54
N PHE A 15 -5.67 19.81 -17.62
CA PHE A 15 -6.49 19.50 -16.45
C PHE A 15 -5.90 18.32 -15.65
N ALA A 16 -5.40 17.29 -16.35
CA ALA A 16 -4.68 16.17 -15.77
C ALA A 16 -3.47 16.62 -14.97
N PHE A 17 -2.63 17.45 -15.60
CA PHE A 17 -1.42 17.97 -14.99
C PHE A 17 -1.75 18.74 -13.71
N ILE A 18 -2.74 19.65 -13.78
CA ILE A 18 -3.22 20.45 -12.64
C ILE A 18 -3.72 19.55 -11.49
N ILE A 19 -4.52 18.51 -11.77
CA ILE A 19 -5.01 17.59 -10.73
C ILE A 19 -3.88 16.77 -10.11
N VAL A 20 -2.90 16.31 -10.91
CA VAL A 20 -1.80 15.48 -10.42
C VAL A 20 -0.81 16.28 -9.60
N THR A 21 -0.55 17.55 -9.95
CA THR A 21 0.46 18.38 -9.26
C THR A 21 -0.04 19.08 -8.01
N ILE A 22 -1.36 19.18 -7.78
CA ILE A 22 -1.91 20.07 -6.73
C ILE A 22 -2.11 19.44 -5.34
N PRO A 23 -2.39 18.14 -5.15
CA PRO A 23 -2.54 17.63 -3.80
C PRO A 23 -1.25 16.98 -3.29
N SER A 24 -0.47 17.76 -2.53
CA SER A 24 0.30 17.21 -1.41
C SER A 24 -0.69 16.62 -0.42
N THR A 25 -1.07 15.36 -0.62
CA THR A 25 -2.07 14.67 0.19
C THR A 25 -1.50 14.41 1.59
N VAL A 26 -1.95 15.20 2.56
CA VAL A 26 -1.70 14.92 3.98
C VAL A 26 -2.71 13.84 4.42
N PHE A 27 -2.34 12.57 4.24
CA PHE A 27 -3.17 11.44 4.68
C PHE A 27 -3.11 11.29 6.21
N ALA A 28 -3.98 12.03 6.91
CA ALA A 28 -4.14 11.93 8.36
C ALA A 28 -4.95 10.69 8.81
N HIS A 29 -5.45 9.86 7.89
CA HIS A 29 -6.36 8.76 8.21
C HIS A 29 -5.66 7.40 8.33
N SER A 30 -6.39 6.36 8.72
CA SER A 30 -5.84 5.04 9.00
C SER A 30 -5.37 4.27 7.77
N TRP A 31 -5.99 4.45 6.60
CA TRP A 31 -5.67 3.67 5.40
C TRP A 31 -5.82 4.50 4.14
N ALA A 32 -4.85 4.41 3.23
CA ALA A 32 -5.02 4.77 1.83
C ALA A 32 -5.34 3.47 1.07
N ILE A 33 -6.53 3.40 0.46
CA ILE A 33 -7.00 2.19 -0.25
C ILE A 33 -7.23 2.53 -1.73
N TYR A 34 -6.55 1.79 -2.59
CA TYR A 34 -6.66 1.87 -4.03
C TYR A 34 -7.18 0.56 -4.61
N SER A 35 -7.99 0.67 -5.66
CA SER A 35 -8.44 -0.48 -6.42
C SER A 35 -7.32 -1.01 -7.31
N SER A 36 -7.12 -2.33 -7.29
CA SER A 36 -6.19 -2.99 -8.21
C SER A 36 -6.78 -3.05 -9.61
N THR A 37 -6.07 -2.48 -10.57
CA THR A 37 -6.48 -2.45 -11.98
C THR A 37 -5.29 -2.75 -12.90
N PRO A 38 -5.51 -3.05 -14.18
CA PRO A 38 -4.41 -3.17 -15.15
C PRO A 38 -3.60 -1.88 -15.32
N ILE A 39 -4.12 -0.71 -14.91
CA ILE A 39 -3.41 0.58 -14.98
C ILE A 39 -2.69 0.90 -13.68
N THR A 40 -3.28 0.53 -12.54
CA THR A 40 -2.75 0.74 -11.19
C THR A 40 -2.68 -0.59 -10.44
N PRO A 41 -1.64 -1.39 -10.69
CA PRO A 41 -1.49 -2.70 -10.07
C PRO A 41 -0.92 -2.57 -8.65
N PRO A 42 -1.12 -3.58 -7.78
CA PRO A 42 -0.35 -3.71 -6.56
C PRO A 42 1.16 -3.86 -6.85
N SER A 43 1.98 -3.53 -5.85
CA SER A 43 3.39 -3.90 -5.80
C SER A 43 3.53 -5.42 -5.94
N GLY A 44 4.44 -5.86 -6.81
CA GLY A 44 4.58 -7.27 -7.23
C GLY A 44 3.79 -7.66 -8.49
N PHE A 45 2.83 -6.82 -8.94
CA PHE A 45 2.04 -7.05 -10.15
C PHE A 45 2.29 -6.03 -11.26
N TRP A 46 3.31 -5.18 -11.15
CA TRP A 46 3.64 -4.16 -12.16
C TRP A 46 3.81 -4.74 -13.58
N TRP A 47 4.27 -5.99 -13.67
CA TRP A 47 4.41 -6.72 -14.93
C TRP A 47 3.08 -6.92 -15.65
N LEU A 48 1.96 -7.07 -14.92
CA LEU A 48 0.63 -7.20 -15.54
C LEU A 48 0.24 -5.95 -16.32
N SER A 49 0.59 -4.75 -15.84
CA SER A 49 0.34 -3.51 -16.57
C SER A 49 1.12 -3.43 -17.88
N VAL A 50 2.37 -3.91 -17.87
CA VAL A 50 3.20 -3.96 -19.08
C VAL A 50 2.62 -4.96 -20.08
N ILE A 51 2.26 -6.17 -19.64
CA ILE A 51 1.66 -7.17 -20.52
C ILE A 51 0.28 -6.69 -21.02
N PHE A 52 -0.54 -6.07 -20.18
CA PHE A 52 -1.81 -5.46 -20.57
C PHE A 52 -1.60 -4.44 -21.69
N ALA A 53 -0.65 -3.51 -21.53
CA ALA A 53 -0.34 -2.51 -22.54
C ALA A 53 0.07 -3.14 -23.87
N VAL A 54 0.96 -4.15 -23.83
CA VAL A 54 1.42 -4.87 -25.03
C VAL A 54 0.27 -5.60 -25.72
N VAL A 55 -0.54 -6.35 -24.98
CA VAL A 55 -1.69 -7.10 -25.52
C VAL A 55 -2.73 -6.15 -26.09
N PHE A 56 -3.06 -5.08 -25.36
CA PHE A 56 -4.01 -4.06 -25.80
C PHE A 56 -3.57 -3.39 -27.10
N VAL A 57 -2.33 -2.91 -27.17
CA VAL A 57 -1.80 -2.24 -28.36
C VAL A 57 -1.70 -3.19 -29.54
N THR A 58 -1.19 -4.41 -29.32
CA THR A 58 -1.02 -5.42 -30.38
C THR A 58 -2.37 -5.86 -30.94
N ALA A 59 -3.35 -6.14 -30.08
CA ALA A 59 -4.69 -6.55 -30.50
C ALA A 59 -5.38 -5.45 -31.32
N ASN A 60 -5.36 -4.19 -30.85
CA ASN A 60 -5.94 -3.09 -31.61
C ASN A 60 -5.19 -2.82 -32.93
N PHE A 61 -3.86 -2.91 -32.93
CA PHE A 61 -3.06 -2.79 -34.16
C PHE A 61 -3.46 -3.85 -35.19
N ILE A 62 -3.51 -5.12 -34.81
CA ILE A 62 -3.89 -6.23 -35.70
C ILE A 62 -5.29 -6.01 -36.26
N VAL A 63 -6.26 -5.63 -35.41
CA VAL A 63 -7.66 -5.46 -35.83
C VAL A 63 -7.84 -4.27 -36.78
N LEU A 64 -7.22 -3.12 -36.47
CA LEU A 64 -7.26 -1.94 -37.35
C LEU A 64 -6.60 -2.22 -38.71
N ARG A 65 -5.55 -3.05 -38.73
CA ARG A 65 -4.90 -3.53 -39.97
C ARG A 65 -5.77 -4.50 -40.74
N ARG A 66 -6.36 -5.48 -40.05
CA ARG A 66 -7.19 -6.53 -40.65
C ARG A 66 -8.42 -5.95 -41.34
N PHE A 67 -9.05 -4.94 -40.73
CA PHE A 67 -10.19 -4.22 -41.30
C PHE A 67 -9.80 -3.09 -42.25
N LYS A 68 -8.51 -2.97 -42.62
CA LYS A 68 -7.98 -1.97 -43.55
C LYS A 68 -8.37 -0.52 -43.21
N VAL A 69 -8.56 -0.22 -41.92
CA VAL A 69 -8.97 1.11 -41.43
C VAL A 69 -7.82 2.12 -41.59
N ARG A 70 -6.58 1.66 -41.36
CA ARG A 70 -5.38 2.51 -41.31
C ARG A 70 -4.14 1.84 -41.92
N GLY A 71 -3.20 2.67 -42.38
CA GLY A 71 -1.82 2.26 -42.65
C GLY A 71 -1.11 1.77 -41.38
N ARG A 72 0.03 1.08 -41.52
CA ARG A 72 0.77 0.45 -40.39
C ARG A 72 1.08 1.44 -39.27
N VAL A 73 1.77 2.53 -39.60
CA VAL A 73 2.17 3.56 -38.64
C VAL A 73 0.95 4.13 -37.91
N ARG A 74 -0.10 4.50 -38.66
CA ARG A 74 -1.28 5.12 -38.07
C ARG A 74 -2.13 4.16 -37.22
N ALA A 75 -2.18 2.88 -37.56
CA ALA A 75 -2.82 1.87 -36.71
C ALA A 75 -2.10 1.72 -35.37
N LEU A 76 -0.77 1.74 -35.38
CA LEU A 76 0.04 1.70 -34.16
C LEU A 76 -0.15 2.96 -33.32
N CYS A 77 -0.04 4.15 -33.94
CA CYS A 77 -0.28 5.42 -33.25
C CYS A 77 -1.68 5.51 -32.65
N ASP A 78 -2.73 5.13 -33.41
CA ASP A 78 -4.11 5.15 -32.91
C ASP A 78 -4.30 4.18 -31.73
N SER A 79 -3.60 3.03 -31.71
CA SER A 79 -3.66 2.03 -30.63
C SER A 79 -2.93 2.52 -29.36
N LEU A 80 -1.73 3.09 -29.52
CA LEU A 80 -0.98 3.71 -28.43
C LEU A 80 -1.72 4.91 -27.84
N TRP A 81 -2.29 5.75 -28.70
CA TRP A 81 -3.07 6.91 -28.28
C TRP A 81 -4.31 6.49 -27.49
N LEU A 82 -5.03 5.47 -27.95
CA LEU A 82 -6.18 4.94 -27.22
C LEU A 82 -5.79 4.44 -25.83
N LEU A 83 -4.71 3.66 -25.71
CA LEU A 83 -4.19 3.20 -24.42
C LEU A 83 -3.82 4.37 -23.52
N PHE A 84 -3.06 5.34 -24.05
CA PHE A 84 -2.60 6.51 -23.29
C PHE A 84 -3.77 7.32 -22.75
N ILE A 85 -4.72 7.70 -23.61
CA ILE A 85 -5.85 8.55 -23.21
C ILE A 85 -6.79 7.80 -22.24
N PHE A 86 -6.98 6.49 -22.43
CA PHE A 86 -7.72 5.64 -21.50
C PHE A 86 -7.05 5.62 -20.12
N SER A 87 -5.76 5.25 -20.08
CA SER A 87 -4.99 5.12 -18.85
C SER A 87 -4.92 6.43 -18.09
N LEU A 88 -4.65 7.53 -18.81
CA LEU A 88 -4.59 8.87 -18.24
C LEU A 88 -5.93 9.28 -17.65
N THR A 89 -7.03 9.20 -18.42
CA THR A 89 -8.36 9.58 -17.93
C THR A 89 -8.77 8.76 -16.71
N PHE A 90 -8.51 7.44 -16.75
CA PHE A 90 -8.88 6.54 -15.67
C PHE A 90 -8.07 6.85 -14.40
N PHE A 91 -6.75 6.95 -14.52
CA PHE A 91 -5.86 7.30 -13.42
C PHE A 91 -6.27 8.63 -12.77
N LEU A 92 -6.49 9.68 -13.55
CA LEU A 92 -6.86 10.99 -13.03
C LEU A 92 -8.18 11.01 -12.28
N LEU A 93 -9.19 10.32 -12.82
CA LEU A 93 -10.47 10.19 -12.12
C LEU A 93 -10.28 9.46 -10.78
N GLY A 94 -9.47 8.40 -10.80
CA GLY A 94 -9.08 7.64 -9.62
C GLY A 94 -8.34 8.47 -8.57
N SER A 95 -7.32 9.20 -8.99
CA SER A 95 -6.51 10.03 -8.11
C SER A 95 -7.31 11.22 -7.56
N PHE A 96 -8.14 11.85 -8.39
CA PHE A 96 -9.06 12.89 -7.93
C PHE A 96 -10.01 12.36 -6.85
N SER A 97 -10.57 11.16 -7.04
CA SER A 97 -11.41 10.53 -6.01
C SER A 97 -10.65 10.29 -4.71
N SER A 98 -9.39 9.85 -4.78
CA SER A 98 -8.57 9.62 -3.59
C SER A 98 -8.06 10.89 -2.90
N CYS A 99 -8.12 12.05 -3.56
CA CYS A 99 -7.59 13.32 -3.04
C CYS A 99 -8.68 14.34 -2.69
N SER A 100 -9.94 14.08 -3.07
CA SER A 100 -11.01 15.08 -2.98
C SER A 100 -11.58 15.28 -1.57
N THR A 101 -11.30 14.37 -0.64
CA THR A 101 -11.84 14.40 0.73
C THR A 101 -10.74 14.11 1.74
N SER A 102 -10.90 14.67 2.96
CA SER A 102 -10.03 14.36 4.08
C SER A 102 -10.11 12.87 4.42
N ALA A 103 -11.30 12.27 4.41
CA ALA A 103 -11.49 10.82 4.42
C ALA A 103 -11.54 10.29 2.97
N PRO A 104 -10.38 10.00 2.35
CA PRO A 104 -10.29 9.71 0.92
C PRO A 104 -11.20 8.55 0.57
N LEU A 105 -12.07 8.75 -0.41
CA LEU A 105 -12.80 7.63 -0.98
C LEU A 105 -11.78 6.69 -1.66
N PRO A 106 -12.01 5.37 -1.62
CA PRO A 106 -11.17 4.44 -2.34
C PRO A 106 -11.04 4.86 -3.80
N GLY A 107 -9.83 4.87 -4.33
CA GLY A 107 -9.51 5.47 -5.63
C GLY A 107 -8.55 4.63 -6.45
N LEU A 108 -7.76 5.30 -7.29
CA LEU A 108 -6.59 4.70 -7.95
C LEU A 108 -5.35 5.45 -7.50
N GLY A 109 -4.25 4.73 -7.33
CA GLY A 109 -3.03 5.28 -6.79
C GLY A 109 -1.78 4.54 -7.26
N PRO A 110 -0.62 4.90 -6.68
CA PRO A 110 0.64 4.26 -6.99
C PRO A 110 0.67 2.79 -6.56
N PRO A 111 1.57 1.98 -7.13
CA PRO A 111 1.70 0.57 -6.78
C PRO A 111 2.30 0.42 -5.37
N PHE A 112 1.43 0.14 -4.39
CA PHE A 112 1.82 -0.20 -3.02
C PHE A 112 1.52 -1.66 -2.69
N TYR A 113 1.81 -2.08 -1.46
CA TYR A 113 1.53 -3.44 -1.00
C TYR A 113 0.06 -3.80 -1.23
N ALA A 114 -0.16 -5.01 -1.75
CA ALA A 114 -1.49 -5.58 -1.86
C ALA A 114 -2.08 -5.75 -0.46
N TYR A 115 -3.38 -5.47 -0.32
CA TYR A 115 -4.15 -5.92 0.83
C TYR A 115 -4.58 -7.35 0.52
N TRP A 116 -3.83 -8.31 1.05
CA TRP A 116 -4.04 -9.71 0.72
C TRP A 116 -5.30 -10.27 1.39
N GLY A 117 -6.06 -11.05 0.62
CA GLY A 117 -7.18 -11.84 1.11
C GLY A 117 -8.54 -11.13 1.05
N TRP A 118 -9.58 -11.94 0.97
CA TRP A 118 -10.98 -11.52 0.97
C TRP A 118 -11.47 -10.97 2.32
N ARG A 119 -10.56 -10.90 3.32
CA ARG A 119 -10.86 -10.54 4.72
C ARG A 119 -11.14 -9.05 4.90
N TRP A 120 -10.58 -8.22 4.02
CA TRP A 120 -11.07 -6.86 3.90
C TRP A 120 -12.49 -6.94 3.40
N THR A 121 -13.42 -6.58 4.29
CA THR A 121 -14.88 -6.59 4.22
C THR A 121 -15.46 -6.48 2.80
N SER A 122 -16.74 -6.83 2.61
CA SER A 122 -17.52 -6.58 1.37
C SER A 122 -17.25 -5.24 0.68
N GLN A 123 -16.76 -4.23 1.41
CA GLN A 123 -16.24 -2.96 0.93
C GLN A 123 -15.05 -3.08 -0.04
N SER A 124 -14.03 -3.92 0.19
CA SER A 124 -12.86 -4.03 -0.70
C SER A 124 -13.22 -4.58 -2.07
N LEU A 125 -14.06 -5.61 -2.10
CA LEU A 125 -14.63 -6.18 -3.32
C LEU A 125 -15.55 -5.18 -4.01
N GLY A 126 -16.40 -4.50 -3.25
CA GLY A 126 -17.25 -3.43 -3.78
C GLY A 126 -16.42 -2.37 -4.49
N VAL A 127 -15.37 -1.86 -3.84
CA VAL A 127 -14.42 -0.90 -4.41
C VAL A 127 -13.77 -1.44 -5.68
N PHE A 128 -13.28 -2.67 -5.65
CA PHE A 128 -12.66 -3.31 -6.79
C PHE A 128 -13.59 -3.40 -8.00
N PHE A 129 -14.81 -3.90 -7.80
CA PHE A 129 -15.80 -4.00 -8.88
C PHE A 129 -16.24 -2.63 -9.39
N ILE A 130 -16.53 -1.68 -8.50
CA ILE A 130 -16.94 -0.32 -8.87
C ILE A 130 -15.88 0.33 -9.76
N TRP A 131 -14.62 0.34 -9.35
CA TRP A 131 -13.56 0.98 -10.12
C TRP A 131 -13.26 0.27 -11.43
N ASN A 132 -13.34 -1.07 -11.47
CA ASN A 132 -13.16 -1.80 -12.72
C ASN A 132 -14.34 -1.62 -13.68
N ILE A 133 -15.58 -1.45 -13.19
CA ILE A 133 -16.73 -1.05 -14.00
C ILE A 133 -16.52 0.36 -14.55
N ILE A 134 -16.08 1.32 -13.72
CA ILE A 134 -15.75 2.68 -14.16
C ILE A 134 -14.68 2.65 -15.26
N GLY A 135 -13.60 1.89 -15.07
CA GLY A 135 -12.55 1.71 -16.08
C GLY A 135 -13.10 1.17 -17.40
N LEU A 136 -13.95 0.14 -17.34
CA LEU A 136 -14.61 -0.41 -18.52
C LEU A 136 -15.51 0.62 -19.23
N VAL A 137 -16.27 1.43 -18.47
CA VAL A 137 -17.11 2.50 -19.02
C VAL A 137 -16.24 3.55 -19.73
N ILE A 138 -15.16 4.01 -19.10
CA ILE A 138 -14.22 4.98 -19.69
C ILE A 138 -13.61 4.43 -20.99
N LEU A 139 -13.17 3.17 -20.99
CA LEU A 139 -12.65 2.50 -22.18
C LEU A 139 -13.69 2.47 -23.31
N LEU A 140 -14.94 2.12 -23.00
CA LEU A 140 -16.04 2.09 -23.97
C LEU A 140 -16.39 3.47 -24.53
N LEU A 141 -16.32 4.53 -23.71
CA LEU A 141 -16.50 5.92 -24.15
C LEU A 141 -15.40 6.34 -25.12
N TRP A 142 -14.13 6.02 -24.81
CA TRP A 142 -13.01 6.32 -25.70
C TRP A 142 -13.06 5.52 -27.00
N LEU A 143 -13.49 4.26 -26.98
CA LEU A 143 -13.76 3.49 -28.20
C LEU A 143 -14.89 4.10 -29.03
N ARG A 144 -15.97 4.55 -28.40
CA ARG A 144 -17.06 5.26 -29.10
C ARG A 144 -16.55 6.54 -29.75
N HIS A 145 -15.67 7.27 -29.07
CA HIS A 145 -15.03 8.45 -29.62
C HIS A 145 -14.11 8.09 -30.80
N ALA A 146 -13.29 7.05 -30.66
CA ALA A 146 -12.40 6.54 -31.71
C ALA A 146 -13.18 6.11 -32.97
N LYS A 147 -14.39 5.56 -32.83
CA LYS A 147 -15.29 5.26 -33.97
C LYS A 147 -15.55 6.48 -34.86
N SER A 148 -15.71 7.66 -34.26
CA SER A 148 -15.96 8.90 -35.04
C SER A 148 -14.78 9.27 -35.94
N VAL A 149 -13.58 8.83 -35.56
CA VAL A 149 -12.33 8.99 -36.32
C VAL A 149 -12.14 7.84 -37.31
N TRP A 150 -12.50 6.62 -36.92
CA TRP A 150 -12.43 5.40 -37.72
C TRP A 150 -13.70 5.16 -38.55
N LYS A 151 -14.10 6.15 -39.36
CA LYS A 151 -15.37 6.15 -40.11
C LYS A 151 -15.57 4.95 -41.04
N SER A 152 -14.50 4.25 -41.44
CA SER A 152 -14.57 3.07 -42.32
C SER A 152 -15.02 1.80 -41.62
N LEU A 153 -15.19 1.80 -40.29
CA LEU A 153 -15.64 0.64 -39.53
C LEU A 153 -17.15 0.47 -39.60
N ASP A 154 -17.58 -0.71 -40.06
CA ASP A 154 -19.00 -1.08 -39.97
C ASP A 154 -19.42 -1.39 -38.51
N LYS A 155 -20.73 -1.59 -38.29
CA LYS A 155 -21.29 -1.86 -36.96
C LYS A 155 -20.78 -3.18 -36.35
N LYS A 156 -20.56 -4.22 -37.16
CA LYS A 156 -20.12 -5.55 -36.70
C LYS A 156 -18.64 -5.50 -36.31
N GLN A 157 -17.79 -4.90 -37.14
CA GLN A 157 -16.37 -4.67 -36.87
C GLN A 157 -16.17 -3.83 -35.62
N PHE A 158 -16.93 -2.73 -35.46
CA PHE A 158 -16.85 -1.92 -34.25
C PHE A 158 -17.34 -2.67 -33.00
N ARG A 159 -18.39 -3.49 -33.11
CA ARG A 159 -18.82 -4.36 -32.00
C ARG A 159 -17.73 -5.36 -31.62
N PHE A 160 -17.04 -5.94 -32.60
CA PHE A 160 -15.92 -6.84 -32.35
C PHE A 160 -14.78 -6.13 -31.60
N ILE A 161 -14.37 -4.94 -32.03
CA ILE A 161 -13.33 -4.14 -31.34
C ILE A 161 -13.74 -3.86 -29.89
N ARG A 162 -15.01 -3.50 -29.63
CA ARG A 162 -15.52 -3.29 -28.27
C ARG A 162 -15.40 -4.55 -27.42
N LEU A 163 -15.91 -5.68 -27.92
CA LEU A 163 -15.89 -6.96 -27.20
C LEU A 163 -14.45 -7.42 -26.93
N LEU A 164 -13.55 -7.25 -27.91
CA LEU A 164 -12.14 -7.58 -27.76
C LEU A 164 -11.48 -6.76 -26.65
N ASN A 165 -11.64 -5.43 -26.66
CA ASN A 165 -11.04 -4.56 -25.66
C ASN A 165 -11.63 -4.79 -24.26
N SER A 166 -12.94 -5.01 -24.15
CA SER A 166 -13.58 -5.39 -22.89
C SER A 166 -13.07 -6.75 -22.39
N GLY A 167 -12.93 -7.73 -23.29
CA GLY A 167 -12.38 -9.05 -22.97
C GLY A 167 -10.94 -8.98 -22.48
N ILE A 168 -10.08 -8.19 -23.15
CA ILE A 168 -8.70 -7.95 -22.69
C ILE A 168 -8.72 -7.31 -21.30
N TYR A 169 -9.50 -6.25 -21.08
CA TYR A 169 -9.58 -5.60 -19.77
C TYR A 169 -10.01 -6.57 -18.66
N ILE A 170 -11.08 -7.34 -18.88
CA ILE A 170 -11.57 -8.35 -17.93
C ILE A 170 -10.53 -9.43 -17.66
N LEU A 171 -9.89 -9.96 -18.72
CA LEU A 171 -8.85 -10.99 -18.60
C LEU A 171 -7.71 -10.55 -17.68
N PHE A 172 -7.30 -9.27 -17.77
CA PHE A 172 -6.21 -8.74 -16.96
C PHE A 172 -6.62 -8.33 -15.54
N ILE A 173 -7.92 -8.35 -15.22
CA ILE A 173 -8.41 -8.18 -13.85
C ILE A 173 -8.45 -9.53 -13.11
N LEU A 174 -8.61 -10.64 -13.83
CA LEU A 174 -8.75 -11.97 -13.23
C LEU A 174 -7.60 -12.35 -12.28
N PRO A 175 -6.31 -12.08 -12.57
CA PRO A 175 -5.25 -12.39 -11.63
C PRO A 175 -5.45 -11.75 -10.26
N TYR A 176 -5.89 -10.48 -10.19
CA TYR A 176 -6.17 -9.79 -8.93
C TYR A 176 -7.34 -10.40 -8.18
N PHE A 177 -8.39 -10.80 -8.91
CA PHE A 177 -9.55 -11.44 -8.33
C PHE A 177 -9.19 -12.82 -7.78
N VAL A 178 -8.52 -13.66 -8.56
CA VAL A 178 -8.15 -15.03 -8.17
C VAL A 178 -7.16 -15.03 -7.01
N SER A 179 -6.18 -14.13 -7.03
CA SER A 179 -5.24 -13.99 -5.92
C SER A 179 -5.86 -13.27 -4.72
N GLY A 180 -7.02 -12.61 -4.85
CA GLY A 180 -7.55 -11.76 -3.79
C GLY A 180 -6.72 -10.50 -3.52
N ALA A 181 -5.88 -10.07 -4.48
CA ALA A 181 -5.16 -8.78 -4.43
C ALA A 181 -6.03 -7.65 -5.03
N THR A 182 -7.28 -7.57 -4.60
CA THR A 182 -8.31 -6.71 -5.21
C THR A 182 -8.11 -5.23 -4.87
N THR A 183 -7.43 -4.93 -3.77
CA THR A 183 -7.01 -3.58 -3.39
C THR A 183 -5.54 -3.56 -2.98
N HIS A 184 -4.96 -2.36 -2.99
CA HIS A 184 -3.60 -2.11 -2.54
C HIS A 184 -3.50 -0.70 -1.96
N GLY A 185 -2.43 -0.41 -1.25
CA GLY A 185 -2.23 0.90 -0.65
C GLY A 185 -1.26 0.88 0.50
N TRP A 186 -1.39 1.85 1.40
CA TRP A 186 -0.50 1.96 2.55
C TRP A 186 -1.27 2.26 3.84
N GLY A 187 -0.66 1.86 4.96
CA GLY A 187 -1.13 2.18 6.29
C GLY A 187 -0.90 3.66 6.56
N GLY A 188 -1.98 4.40 6.74
CA GLY A 188 -1.90 5.82 7.06
C GLY A 188 -1.45 6.04 8.52
N SER A 189 -1.19 7.30 8.86
CA SER A 189 -0.50 7.66 10.11
C SER A 189 -1.14 7.11 11.40
N TYR A 190 -2.47 6.97 11.46
CA TYR A 190 -3.12 6.37 12.63
C TYR A 190 -2.82 4.89 12.82
N THR A 191 -2.70 4.14 11.73
CA THR A 191 -2.39 2.71 11.83
C THR A 191 -0.94 2.52 12.24
N THR A 192 -0.02 3.30 11.66
CA THR A 192 1.38 3.30 12.08
C THR A 192 1.52 3.67 13.56
N ARG A 193 0.88 4.76 14.00
CA ARG A 193 0.82 5.15 15.42
C ARG A 193 0.19 4.06 16.30
N GLY A 194 -0.78 3.30 15.78
CA GLY A 194 -1.36 2.17 16.48
C GLY A 194 -0.37 1.03 16.67
N CYS A 195 0.40 0.72 15.62
CA CYS A 195 1.49 -0.25 15.68
C CYS A 195 2.57 0.20 16.68
N ASP A 196 3.00 1.46 16.61
CA ASP A 196 3.95 2.05 17.56
C ASP A 196 3.47 1.92 19.00
N ARG A 197 2.19 2.22 19.24
CA ARG A 197 1.59 2.17 20.56
C ARG A 197 1.58 0.74 21.11
N ASN A 198 1.19 -0.25 20.30
CA ASN A 198 1.23 -1.65 20.72
C ASN A 198 2.66 -2.10 21.03
N LEU A 199 3.64 -1.73 20.20
CA LEU A 199 5.06 -2.02 20.46
C LEU A 199 5.55 -1.38 21.77
N ARG A 200 5.15 -0.13 22.06
CA ARG A 200 5.46 0.52 23.35
C ARG A 200 4.88 -0.24 24.53
N VAL A 201 3.61 -0.63 24.48
CA VAL A 201 2.96 -1.41 25.54
C VAL A 201 3.70 -2.73 25.78
N LEU A 202 4.04 -3.46 24.71
CA LEU A 202 4.74 -4.73 24.80
C LEU A 202 6.17 -4.57 25.36
N ASN A 203 6.92 -3.58 24.88
CA ASN A 203 8.28 -3.31 25.35
C ASN A 203 8.29 -2.84 26.81
N SER A 204 7.37 -1.96 27.21
CA SER A 204 7.21 -1.54 28.61
C SER A 204 6.89 -2.73 29.52
N ALA A 205 6.05 -3.67 29.07
CA ALA A 205 5.73 -4.89 29.80
C ALA A 205 6.94 -5.81 29.97
N LEU A 206 7.77 -5.96 28.93
CA LEU A 206 9.04 -6.70 28.98
C LEU A 206 10.00 -6.11 30.03
N ILE A 207 10.14 -4.79 30.07
CA ILE A 207 11.02 -4.12 31.04
C ILE A 207 10.50 -4.30 32.48
N ARG A 208 9.18 -4.18 32.69
CA ARG A 208 8.56 -4.41 34.00
C ARG A 208 8.70 -5.87 34.46
N TYR A 209 8.49 -6.81 33.54
CA TYR A 209 8.79 -8.23 33.79
C TYR A 209 10.22 -8.39 34.27
N ALA A 210 11.19 -7.86 33.52
CA ALA A 210 12.60 -8.04 33.82
C ALA A 210 12.98 -7.42 35.16
N LYS A 211 12.42 -6.26 35.51
CA LYS A 211 12.63 -5.62 36.81
C LYS A 211 12.25 -6.54 37.99
N GLU A 212 11.20 -7.35 37.86
CA GLU A 212 10.81 -8.34 38.87
C GLU A 212 11.59 -9.65 38.80
N HIS A 213 12.34 -9.90 37.71
CA HIS A 213 13.06 -11.15 37.45
C HIS A 213 14.57 -10.90 37.27
N GLU A 214 15.17 -10.18 38.21
CA GLU A 214 16.63 -9.94 38.25
C GLU A 214 17.20 -9.36 36.94
N TRP A 215 16.43 -8.49 36.29
CA TRP A 215 16.78 -7.85 35.01
C TRP A 215 17.02 -8.84 33.86
N LYS A 216 16.36 -10.00 33.87
CA LYS A 216 16.39 -10.97 32.78
C LYS A 216 15.11 -10.90 31.95
N PHE A 217 15.24 -11.06 30.64
CA PHE A 217 14.09 -11.25 29.77
C PHE A 217 13.39 -12.60 30.03
N PRO A 218 12.11 -12.73 29.67
CA PRO A 218 11.42 -14.00 29.68
C PRO A 218 12.17 -15.07 28.89
N ALA A 219 12.13 -16.31 29.38
CA ALA A 219 12.59 -17.47 28.62
C ALA A 219 11.47 -17.89 27.65
N ALA A 220 11.43 -17.26 26.49
CA ALA A 220 10.48 -17.52 25.41
C ALA A 220 11.21 -17.72 24.07
N ASP A 221 10.77 -18.70 23.30
CA ASP A 221 11.29 -19.03 21.97
C ASP A 221 10.48 -18.40 20.83
N SER A 222 9.24 -17.99 21.11
CA SER A 222 8.32 -17.36 20.16
C SER A 222 7.51 -16.25 20.81
N PHE A 223 6.77 -15.48 20.00
CA PHE A 223 5.91 -14.43 20.53
C PHE A 223 4.68 -15.00 21.26
N GLU A 224 4.18 -16.15 20.81
CA GLU A 224 3.08 -16.88 21.44
C GLU A 224 3.44 -17.40 22.84
N THR A 225 4.69 -17.82 23.05
CA THR A 225 5.18 -18.25 24.37
C THR A 225 5.62 -17.08 25.24
N LEU A 226 5.99 -15.95 24.63
CA LEU A 226 6.33 -14.71 25.32
C LEU A 226 5.10 -14.03 25.94
N LEU A 227 4.06 -13.84 25.14
CA LEU A 227 2.92 -12.97 25.48
C LEU A 227 2.28 -13.32 26.85
N PRO A 228 1.97 -14.60 27.17
CA PRO A 228 1.37 -14.96 28.46
C PRO A 228 2.26 -14.64 29.67
N GLN A 229 3.59 -14.60 29.47
CA GLN A 229 4.54 -14.30 30.56
C GLN A 229 4.56 -12.81 30.90
N ILE A 230 4.31 -11.95 29.91
CA ILE A 230 4.37 -10.49 30.06
C ILE A 230 2.99 -9.83 30.23
N GLU A 231 1.89 -10.55 29.98
CA GLU A 231 0.53 -9.99 29.99
C GLU A 231 0.14 -9.35 31.34
N LYS A 232 0.56 -9.95 32.48
CA LYS A 232 0.31 -9.39 33.81
C LYS A 232 1.03 -8.05 34.07
N TYR A 233 1.99 -7.69 33.22
CA TYR A 233 2.78 -6.46 33.31
C TYR A 233 2.27 -5.32 32.42
N PHE A 234 1.18 -5.54 31.68
CA PHE A 234 0.52 -4.48 30.92
C PHE A 234 0.09 -3.34 31.85
N GLY A 235 0.48 -2.13 31.49
CA GLY A 235 0.20 -0.93 32.28
C GLY A 235 -1.17 -0.31 32.00
N GLU A 236 -1.33 0.91 32.51
CA GLU A 236 -2.51 1.73 32.23
C GLU A 236 -2.59 2.15 30.75
N GLU A 237 -1.45 2.21 30.05
CA GLU A 237 -1.43 2.49 28.61
C GLU A 237 -2.13 1.34 27.85
N LYS A 238 -3.34 1.63 27.39
CA LYS A 238 -4.13 0.67 26.62
C LYS A 238 -3.57 0.51 25.19
N PRO A 239 -3.69 -0.69 24.58
CA PRO A 239 -3.45 -0.90 23.16
C PRO A 239 -4.30 0.04 22.29
N PHE A 240 -3.87 0.24 21.04
CA PHE A 240 -4.58 1.12 20.12
C PHE A 240 -6.03 0.64 19.90
N ARG A 241 -7.01 1.53 20.19
CA ARG A 241 -8.46 1.26 20.09
C ARG A 241 -8.93 0.00 20.84
N GLY A 242 -8.23 -0.41 21.90
CA GLY A 242 -8.59 -1.61 22.67
C GLY A 242 -8.41 -2.92 21.89
N GLN A 243 -7.65 -2.91 20.80
CA GLN A 243 -7.27 -4.13 20.09
C GLN A 243 -6.37 -5.00 20.97
N ASN A 244 -6.31 -6.30 20.67
CA ASN A 244 -5.36 -7.17 21.34
C ASN A 244 -3.92 -6.71 21.01
N PRO A 245 -3.06 -6.42 22.00
CA PRO A 245 -1.70 -5.94 21.75
C PRO A 245 -0.84 -6.94 20.96
N ASN A 246 -1.26 -8.20 20.88
CA ASN A 246 -0.57 -9.23 20.12
C ASN A 246 -0.72 -9.11 18.60
N ARG A 247 -1.67 -8.29 18.11
CA ARG A 247 -1.90 -8.11 16.68
C ARG A 247 -1.24 -6.86 16.17
N CYS A 248 -0.47 -7.00 15.10
CA CYS A 248 0.03 -5.85 14.38
C CYS A 248 -1.10 -5.29 13.49
N PRO A 249 -1.51 -4.01 13.67
CA PRO A 249 -2.57 -3.43 12.85
C PRO A 249 -2.15 -3.26 11.38
N LEU A 250 -0.84 -3.23 11.08
CA LEU A 250 -0.31 -3.23 9.72
C LEU A 250 -0.33 -4.62 9.10
N GLU A 251 0.12 -5.66 9.80
CA GLU A 251 0.11 -7.02 9.24
C GLU A 251 -1.31 -7.53 8.99
N ASN A 252 -2.24 -7.25 9.91
CA ASN A 252 -3.65 -7.57 9.74
C ASN A 252 -4.28 -6.93 8.49
N ALA A 253 -3.64 -5.89 7.95
CA ALA A 253 -4.08 -5.28 6.71
C ALA A 253 -3.48 -5.91 5.47
N PHE A 254 -2.18 -6.16 5.51
CA PHE A 254 -1.43 -6.54 4.32
C PHE A 254 -1.34 -8.04 4.13
N GLU A 255 -1.57 -8.87 5.15
CA GLU A 255 -1.43 -10.33 5.05
C GLU A 255 -2.79 -11.05 5.07
N TYR A 256 -2.84 -12.27 4.50
CA TYR A 256 -4.04 -13.12 4.53
C TYR A 256 -4.43 -13.57 5.94
N ASN A 257 -3.44 -13.66 6.83
CA ASN A 257 -3.61 -14.10 8.21
C ASN A 257 -3.27 -12.95 9.14
N ASP A 258 -3.97 -12.88 10.26
CA ASP A 258 -3.72 -11.88 11.30
C ASP A 258 -2.27 -12.06 11.77
N GLY A 259 -1.41 -11.11 11.40
CA GLY A 259 0.00 -11.18 11.76
C GLY A 259 0.24 -10.75 13.21
N THR A 260 1.08 -11.53 13.88
CA THR A 260 1.60 -11.22 15.21
C THR A 260 2.98 -10.61 15.09
N TYR A 261 3.33 -9.79 16.06
CA TYR A 261 4.70 -9.33 16.20
C TYR A 261 5.67 -10.52 16.34
N THR A 262 6.93 -10.32 15.98
CA THR A 262 7.98 -11.33 16.11
C THR A 262 8.85 -11.02 17.32
N TRP A 263 8.99 -11.98 18.24
CA TRP A 263 9.91 -11.88 19.37
C TRP A 263 11.35 -12.18 18.93
N ASN A 264 12.31 -11.35 19.33
CA ASN A 264 13.72 -11.63 19.13
C ASN A 264 14.21 -12.70 20.12
N SER A 265 14.03 -13.97 19.75
CA SER A 265 14.36 -15.13 20.60
C SER A 265 15.83 -15.20 21.03
N LYS A 266 16.74 -14.45 20.39
CA LYS A 266 18.13 -14.33 20.83
C LYS A 266 18.26 -13.68 22.20
N LEU A 267 17.25 -12.92 22.65
CA LEU A 267 17.22 -12.25 23.95
C LEU A 267 16.60 -13.12 25.06
N SER A 268 16.06 -14.29 24.72
CA SER A 268 15.39 -15.21 25.64
C SER A 268 16.25 -15.56 26.86
N GLY A 269 15.72 -15.27 28.06
CA GLY A 269 16.40 -15.54 29.34
C GLY A 269 17.67 -14.71 29.60
N LYS A 270 18.05 -13.82 28.69
CA LYS A 270 19.29 -13.04 28.82
C LYS A 270 19.10 -11.84 29.74
N PRO A 271 20.13 -11.45 30.49
CA PRO A 271 20.18 -10.16 31.17
C PRO A 271 19.96 -8.99 30.19
N ILE A 272 19.18 -7.98 30.59
CA ILE A 272 18.94 -6.76 29.79
C ILE A 272 20.25 -6.05 29.44
N LYS A 273 21.25 -6.08 30.34
CA LYS A 273 22.57 -5.49 30.08
C LYS A 273 23.28 -6.10 28.85
N ASP A 274 22.96 -7.33 28.49
CA ASP A 274 23.59 -8.02 27.36
C ASP A 274 23.05 -7.51 26.02
N VAL A 275 21.93 -6.77 26.00
CA VAL A 275 21.35 -6.13 24.79
C VAL A 275 22.36 -5.25 24.07
N LEU A 276 23.23 -4.56 24.83
CA LEU A 276 24.27 -3.67 24.29
C LEU A 276 25.23 -4.42 23.35
N ASN A 277 25.45 -5.71 23.61
CA ASN A 277 26.32 -6.56 22.79
C ASN A 277 25.65 -7.02 21.49
N TYR A 278 24.32 -6.87 21.35
CA TYR A 278 23.58 -7.21 20.13
C TYR A 278 23.40 -6.04 19.16
N GLY A 279 24.00 -4.89 19.48
CA GLY A 279 23.81 -3.62 18.79
C GLY A 279 22.59 -2.89 19.36
N ALA A 280 22.76 -1.60 19.65
CA ALA A 280 21.70 -0.74 20.20
C ALA A 280 20.45 -0.65 19.32
N ASP A 281 20.55 -1.14 18.08
CA ASP A 281 19.52 -1.05 17.04
C ASP A 281 18.62 -2.29 16.95
N ALA A 282 18.90 -3.37 17.70
CA ALA A 282 18.10 -4.59 17.62
C ALA A 282 16.79 -4.46 18.43
N PRO A 283 15.60 -4.35 17.81
CA PRO A 283 14.35 -4.27 18.54
C PRO A 283 14.08 -5.57 19.32
N PHE A 284 13.46 -5.44 20.50
CA PHE A 284 13.02 -6.60 21.31
C PHE A 284 11.91 -7.37 20.59
N ILE A 285 10.97 -6.62 20.02
CA ILE A 285 9.81 -7.13 19.30
C ILE A 285 9.78 -6.43 17.95
N GLU A 286 9.77 -7.23 16.89
CA GLU A 286 9.79 -6.80 15.50
C GLU A 286 8.38 -6.78 14.89
N CYS A 287 8.16 -5.85 13.97
CA CYS A 287 7.00 -5.83 13.09
C CYS A 287 7.51 -5.85 11.64
N LYS A 288 6.99 -6.76 10.82
CA LYS A 288 7.47 -6.96 9.43
C LYS A 288 7.35 -5.70 8.57
N TYR A 289 6.34 -4.86 8.83
CA TYR A 289 6.05 -3.68 8.01
C TYR A 289 6.66 -2.38 8.57
N HIS A 290 7.05 -2.34 9.83
CA HIS A 290 7.49 -1.09 10.48
C HIS A 290 8.82 -0.49 9.95
N PRO A 291 9.87 -1.29 9.63
CA PRO A 291 11.13 -0.77 9.12
C PRO A 291 10.98 0.03 7.82
N HIS A 292 10.02 -0.34 6.97
CA HIS A 292 9.83 0.29 5.66
C HIS A 292 9.06 1.62 5.72
N PHE A 293 8.24 1.85 6.74
CA PHE A 293 7.39 3.04 6.83
C PHE A 293 8.11 4.25 7.45
N TRP A 294 9.01 4.05 8.40
CA TRP A 294 9.66 5.18 9.10
C TRP A 294 10.79 5.84 8.31
N HIS A 295 11.55 5.06 7.51
CA HIS A 295 12.59 5.62 6.64
C HIS A 295 12.02 6.51 5.51
N GLN A 296 10.76 6.34 5.13
CA GLN A 296 10.15 7.11 4.03
C GLN A 296 9.58 8.46 4.46
N PHE A 297 9.24 8.67 5.75
CA PHE A 297 8.49 9.86 6.18
C PHE A 297 9.27 10.87 7.02
N ASN A 298 10.40 10.50 7.65
CA ASN A 298 11.00 11.41 8.65
C ASN A 298 12.50 11.67 8.57
N GLY A 299 13.27 11.11 7.62
CA GLY A 299 14.71 11.41 7.50
C GLY A 299 15.50 11.31 8.82
N GLY A 300 14.95 10.60 9.80
CA GLY A 300 15.27 10.71 11.21
C GLY A 300 14.98 9.36 11.83
N THR A 301 16.05 8.73 12.28
CA THR A 301 16.13 7.45 12.97
C THR A 301 15.41 7.53 14.32
N PHE A 302 14.10 7.31 14.32
CA PHE A 302 13.42 6.89 15.55
C PHE A 302 13.68 5.39 15.73
N ILE A 303 14.79 5.06 16.36
CA ILE A 303 15.17 3.69 16.68
C ILE A 303 14.27 3.23 17.82
N GLY A 304 13.28 2.40 17.47
CA GLY A 304 12.19 1.92 18.32
C GLY A 304 12.60 0.96 19.45
N GLY A 305 13.83 1.02 19.94
CA GLY A 305 14.30 0.15 21.03
C GLY A 305 13.84 0.62 22.41
N ILE A 306 13.84 1.93 22.67
CA ILE A 306 13.63 2.48 24.02
C ILE A 306 12.83 3.79 23.89
N ASN A 307 11.54 3.78 24.25
CA ASN A 307 10.75 5.03 24.27
C ASN A 307 11.25 5.97 25.39
N SER A 308 10.77 7.21 25.44
CA SER A 308 11.14 8.18 26.48
C SER A 308 10.81 7.72 27.91
N GLU A 309 9.80 6.87 28.06
CA GLU A 309 9.33 6.36 29.35
C GLU A 309 10.19 5.18 29.83
N ALA A 310 10.57 4.25 28.96
CA ALA A 310 11.57 3.21 29.21
C ALA A 310 12.93 3.86 29.43
N SER A 311 13.27 4.90 28.66
CA SER A 311 14.44 5.74 28.90
C SER A 311 14.39 6.36 30.29
N GLN A 312 13.25 6.94 30.71
CA GLN A 312 13.08 7.53 32.05
C GLN A 312 13.15 6.48 33.17
N ILE A 313 12.45 5.34 33.01
CA ILE A 313 12.46 4.23 33.97
C ILE A 313 13.87 3.63 34.12
N LEU A 314 14.63 3.57 33.02
CA LEU A 314 16.03 3.13 33.02
C LEU A 314 16.97 4.22 33.56
N TYR A 315 16.64 5.50 33.38
CA TYR A 315 17.36 6.66 33.93
C TYR A 315 17.25 6.76 35.46
N GLU A 316 16.09 6.40 36.02
CA GLU A 316 15.82 6.52 37.47
C GLU A 316 16.52 5.44 38.32
N TYR A 317 17.01 4.35 37.70
CA TYR A 317 17.48 3.18 38.46
C TYR A 317 19.00 3.04 38.55
N ASP A 318 19.75 3.65 37.62
CA ASP A 318 21.20 3.54 37.63
C ASP A 318 21.83 4.68 36.80
N SER A 319 22.67 5.51 37.43
CA SER A 319 23.41 6.57 36.73
C SER A 319 24.31 6.00 35.63
N GLU A 320 24.79 4.75 35.77
CA GLU A 320 25.60 4.06 34.77
C GLU A 320 24.75 3.64 33.56
N PHE A 321 23.49 3.25 33.77
CA PHE A 321 22.57 2.88 32.70
C PHE A 321 21.96 4.10 31.98
N ALA A 322 21.76 5.20 32.70
CA ALA A 322 21.45 6.52 32.13
C ALA A 322 22.57 7.00 31.19
N GLU A 323 23.83 6.77 31.57
CA GLU A 323 25.00 7.07 30.74
C GLU A 323 25.03 6.19 29.48
N ILE A 324 24.67 4.90 29.58
CA ILE A 324 24.54 3.97 28.46
C ILE A 324 23.41 4.38 27.49
N ILE A 325 22.23 4.73 28.01
CA ILE A 325 21.09 5.22 27.21
C ILE A 325 21.49 6.50 26.47
N ASN A 326 22.19 7.42 27.16
CA ASN A 326 22.71 8.64 26.54
C ASN A 326 23.77 8.36 25.48
N LYS A 327 24.68 7.41 25.72
CA LYS A 327 25.73 7.05 24.77
C LYS A 327 25.14 6.45 23.49
N ILE A 328 24.17 5.55 23.63
CA ILE A 328 23.36 5.07 22.50
C ILE A 328 22.71 6.24 21.76
N ARG A 329 22.10 7.18 22.50
CA ARG A 329 21.41 8.33 21.91
C ARG A 329 22.35 9.29 21.17
N TYR A 330 23.60 9.46 21.62
CA TYR A 330 24.58 10.39 21.04
C TYR A 330 25.41 9.82 19.90
N ASP A 331 25.67 8.51 19.86
CA ASP A 331 26.40 7.86 18.75
C ASP A 331 25.52 7.67 17.48
N LEU A 332 24.22 8.02 17.57
CA LEU A 332 23.20 7.87 16.52
C LEU A 332 22.76 9.19 15.86
N TYR A 333 23.33 10.33 16.28
CA TYR A 333 23.23 11.65 15.65
C TYR A 333 24.62 12.10 15.18
#